data_AF-A0A3G6RIH2-F1
#
_entry.id   AF-A0A3G6RIH2-F1
#
_cell.length_a   1.000
_cell.length_b   1.000
_cell.length_c   1.000
_cell.angle_alpha   90.00
_cell.angle_beta   90.00
_cell.angle_gamma   90.00
#
_symmetry.space_group_name_H-M   'P 1'
#
loop_
_entity.id
_entity.type
_entity.pdbx_description
1 polymer ?
#
loop_
_entity_poly.entity_id
_entity_poly.type
_entity_poly.pdbx_seq_one_letter_code
_entity_poly.pdbx_strand_id
1 'polypeptide(L)'
;MKQFTTIVLILVICITCGNTVSHRNHDVQNKTVKRDTIITLNDTLSLYYGSYNNNMKLWYNLYIVKKKKRIKIGKGNEYKGTGSELFSSLSPNANYVVVDAIIKDYVHESDKDSTLHENYTCAIIDLKKAKIVKQMQQDCDGSWNKKNQWVSSGGKVVFK
;
A
#
# COMPACT_ATOMS: atom_id res chain seq x y z
N MET A 1 8.84 43.15 -56.86
CA MET A 1 8.39 41.75 -56.71
C MET A 1 8.56 41.37 -55.25
N LYS A 2 7.45 41.04 -54.57
CA LYS A 2 7.42 40.65 -53.16
C LYS A 2 7.56 39.13 -53.08
N GLN A 3 8.54 38.63 -52.34
CA GLN A 3 8.57 37.23 -51.90
C GLN A 3 8.45 37.22 -50.38
N PHE A 4 7.30 36.80 -49.88
CA PHE A 4 7.11 36.47 -48.47
C PHE A 4 7.49 35.01 -48.29
N THR A 5 8.66 34.75 -47.73
CA THR A 5 9.03 33.43 -47.22
C THR A 5 8.35 33.21 -45.88
N THR A 6 7.31 32.39 -45.87
CA THR A 6 6.62 31.91 -44.67
C THR A 6 7.45 30.79 -44.04
N ILE A 7 8.12 31.07 -42.91
CA ILE A 7 8.75 30.04 -42.08
C ILE A 7 7.71 29.58 -41.06
N VAL A 8 7.19 28.37 -41.25
CA VAL A 8 6.29 27.70 -40.30
C VAL A 8 7.15 27.14 -39.17
N LEU A 9 7.07 27.77 -37.99
CA LEU A 9 7.69 27.27 -36.77
C LEU A 9 6.79 26.18 -36.16
N ILE A 10 7.09 24.91 -36.43
CA ILE A 10 6.39 23.78 -35.79
C ILE A 10 6.91 23.67 -34.35
N LEU A 11 6.11 24.15 -33.41
CA LEU A 11 6.35 23.98 -31.97
C LEU A 11 6.03 22.52 -31.60
N VAL A 12 7.04 21.66 -31.58
CA VAL A 12 6.91 20.30 -31.05
C VAL A 12 6.86 20.41 -29.52
N ILE A 13 5.65 20.46 -28.97
CA ILE A 13 5.44 20.31 -27.53
C ILE A 13 5.64 18.83 -27.22
N CYS A 14 6.87 18.45 -26.86
CA CYS A 14 7.12 17.18 -26.18
C CYS A 14 6.43 17.24 -24.81
N ILE A 15 5.17 16.83 -24.75
CA ILE A 15 4.52 16.47 -23.49
C ILE A 15 5.20 15.18 -23.05
N THR A 16 6.35 15.31 -22.38
CA THR A 16 6.86 14.23 -21.56
C THR A 16 5.81 14.03 -20.48
N CYS A 17 4.98 12.99 -20.62
CA CYS A 17 4.29 12.38 -19.49
C CYS A 17 5.38 11.86 -18.55
N GLY A 18 5.92 12.76 -17.74
CA GLY A 18 6.65 12.39 -16.55
C GLY A 18 5.64 11.64 -15.70
N ASN A 19 5.82 10.33 -15.58
CA ASN A 19 5.21 9.56 -14.51
C ASN A 19 5.62 10.29 -13.23
N THR A 20 4.71 11.06 -12.67
CA THR A 20 4.86 11.61 -11.33
C THR A 20 4.87 10.41 -10.41
N VAL A 21 6.08 9.91 -10.13
CA VAL A 21 6.33 9.05 -8.99
C VAL A 21 5.78 9.83 -7.80
N SER A 22 4.63 9.36 -7.30
CA SER A 22 4.01 9.88 -6.10
C SER A 22 5.01 9.67 -4.98
N HIS A 23 5.82 10.70 -4.71
CA HIS A 23 6.64 10.77 -3.52
C HIS A 23 5.69 10.87 -2.34
N ARG A 24 5.36 9.72 -1.77
CA ARG A 24 4.58 9.66 -0.55
C ARG A 24 5.48 10.13 0.59
N ASN A 25 5.03 11.14 1.31
CA ASN A 25 5.40 11.34 2.70
C ASN A 25 4.75 10.21 3.52
N HIS A 26 5.21 8.98 3.34
CA HIS A 26 5.20 8.05 4.45
C HIS A 26 6.28 8.59 5.38
N ASP A 27 5.91 9.11 6.55
CA ASP A 27 6.87 9.22 7.64
C ASP A 27 7.52 7.84 7.76
N VAL A 28 8.75 7.73 7.27
CA VAL A 28 9.54 6.50 7.35
C VAL A 28 9.78 6.33 8.83
N GLN A 29 8.89 5.59 9.48
CA GLN A 29 9.09 5.27 10.88
C GLN A 29 10.40 4.50 10.94
N ASN A 30 11.37 5.10 11.63
CA ASN A 30 12.70 4.55 11.78
C ASN A 30 12.62 3.33 12.71
N LYS A 31 12.16 2.20 12.15
CA LYS A 31 11.85 0.97 12.89
C LYS A 31 13.03 0.03 12.80
N THR A 32 13.52 -0.43 13.95
CA THR A 32 14.52 -1.51 14.03
C THR A 32 13.96 -2.77 13.38
N VAL A 33 14.66 -3.30 12.38
CA VAL A 33 14.29 -4.55 11.71
C VAL A 33 14.45 -5.71 12.70
N LYS A 34 13.34 -6.31 13.10
CA LYS A 34 13.30 -7.56 13.88
C LYS A 34 12.87 -8.71 12.95
N ARG A 35 12.97 -9.97 13.38
CA ARG A 35 12.40 -11.08 12.58
C ARG A 35 10.88 -11.10 12.64
N ASP A 36 10.32 -10.60 13.74
CA ASP A 36 8.92 -10.36 13.94
C ASP A 36 8.65 -8.95 14.52
N THR A 37 7.49 -8.38 14.23
CA THR A 37 7.11 -7.04 14.73
C THR A 37 5.66 -7.03 15.17
N ILE A 38 5.40 -6.35 16.29
CA ILE A 38 4.06 -6.03 16.78
C ILE A 38 3.80 -4.54 16.53
N ILE A 39 2.64 -4.23 15.94
CA ILE A 39 2.13 -2.86 15.80
C ILE A 39 0.90 -2.72 16.70
N THR A 40 0.99 -1.90 17.74
CA THR A 40 -0.17 -1.59 18.58
C THR A 40 -1.16 -0.72 17.81
N LEU A 41 -2.41 -1.17 17.70
CA LEU A 41 -3.50 -0.38 17.11
C LEU A 41 -4.30 0.38 18.18
N ASN A 42 -4.56 -0.28 19.31
CA ASN A 42 -5.11 0.30 20.54
C ASN A 42 -4.80 -0.62 21.74
N ASP A 43 -5.37 -0.34 22.91
CA ASP A 43 -5.13 -1.08 24.16
C ASP A 43 -5.41 -2.59 24.10
N THR A 44 -6.27 -3.02 23.18
CA THR A 44 -6.74 -4.42 23.11
C THR A 44 -6.42 -5.13 21.79
N LEU A 45 -5.93 -4.37 20.81
CA LEU A 45 -5.70 -4.83 19.43
C LEU A 45 -4.30 -4.46 18.98
N SER A 46 -3.61 -5.44 18.39
CA SER A 46 -2.35 -5.23 17.72
C SER A 46 -2.29 -6.05 16.44
N LEU A 47 -1.43 -5.65 15.51
CA LEU A 47 -1.01 -6.47 14.39
C LEU A 47 0.30 -7.15 14.74
N TYR A 48 0.50 -8.35 14.21
CA TYR A 48 1.75 -9.09 14.33
C TYR A 48 2.19 -9.57 12.96
N TYR A 49 3.43 -9.26 12.59
CA TYR A 49 4.10 -9.79 11.40
C TYR A 49 5.13 -10.82 11.84
N GLY A 50 4.96 -12.06 11.39
CA GLY A 50 5.77 -13.20 11.85
C GLY A 50 7.10 -13.40 11.14
N SER A 51 7.39 -12.63 10.09
CA SER A 51 8.63 -12.77 9.34
C SER A 51 8.99 -11.49 8.58
N TYR A 52 10.28 -11.23 8.44
CA TYR A 52 10.83 -10.19 7.57
C TYR A 52 11.66 -10.81 6.43
N ASN A 53 11.43 -10.36 5.20
CA ASN A 53 12.25 -10.74 4.05
C ASN A 53 13.31 -9.66 3.81
N ASN A 54 14.59 -9.99 4.03
CA ASN A 54 15.69 -9.05 3.87
C ASN A 54 15.88 -8.56 2.42
N ASN A 55 15.63 -9.42 1.43
CA ASN A 55 15.81 -9.08 0.02
C ASN A 55 14.74 -8.09 -0.44
N MET A 56 13.48 -8.38 -0.08
CA MET A 56 12.33 -7.54 -0.44
C MET A 56 12.18 -6.32 0.48
N LYS A 57 12.86 -6.33 1.63
CA LYS A 57 12.70 -5.37 2.73
C LYS A 57 11.26 -5.24 3.24
N LEU A 58 10.49 -6.33 3.21
CA LEU A 58 9.08 -6.35 3.57
C LEU A 58 8.75 -7.33 4.70
N TRP A 59 7.73 -6.99 5.46
CA TRP A 59 7.15 -7.82 6.51
C TRP A 59 6.01 -8.68 6.00
N TYR A 60 5.97 -9.95 6.41
CA TYR A 60 4.98 -10.93 5.96
C TYR A 60 4.33 -11.66 7.14
N ASN A 61 3.37 -12.52 6.83
CA ASN A 61 2.64 -13.34 7.79
C ASN A 61 1.91 -12.47 8.81
N LEU A 62 0.90 -11.72 8.34
CA LEU A 62 0.09 -10.84 9.16
C LEU A 62 -0.95 -11.60 10.00
N TYR A 63 -1.00 -11.26 11.29
CA TYR A 63 -1.97 -11.74 12.27
C TYR A 63 -2.59 -10.57 13.03
N ILE A 64 -3.85 -10.74 13.47
CA ILE A 64 -4.45 -9.91 14.51
C ILE A 64 -4.10 -10.52 15.86
N VAL A 65 -3.69 -9.69 16.81
CA VAL A 65 -3.54 -10.04 18.21
C VAL A 65 -4.65 -9.38 19.01
N LYS A 66 -5.53 -10.19 19.62
CA LYS A 66 -6.64 -9.73 20.46
C LYS A 66 -6.68 -10.55 21.73
N LYS A 67 -6.61 -9.90 22.91
CA LYS A 67 -6.60 -10.58 24.23
C LYS A 67 -5.58 -11.74 24.28
N LYS A 68 -4.35 -11.49 23.82
CA LYS A 68 -3.24 -12.47 23.70
C LYS A 68 -3.47 -13.64 22.73
N LYS A 69 -4.61 -13.73 22.04
CA LYS A 69 -4.83 -14.70 20.96
C LYS A 69 -4.36 -14.13 19.64
N ARG A 70 -3.59 -14.92 18.88
CA ARG A 70 -3.15 -14.61 17.51
C ARG A 70 -4.12 -15.24 16.52
N ILE A 71 -4.64 -14.47 15.59
CA ILE A 71 -5.58 -14.90 14.55
C ILE A 71 -4.95 -14.57 13.21
N LYS A 72 -4.72 -15.59 12.39
CA LYS A 72 -4.18 -15.38 11.04
C LYS A 72 -5.22 -14.65 10.20
N ILE A 73 -4.79 -13.63 9.46
CA ILE A 73 -5.66 -12.99 8.48
C ILE A 73 -5.91 -13.98 7.33
N GLY A 74 -7.18 -14.30 7.10
CA GLY A 74 -7.61 -15.08 5.95
C GLY A 74 -7.40 -14.33 4.65
N LYS A 75 -7.09 -15.06 3.57
CA LYS A 75 -7.07 -14.51 2.21
C LYS A 75 -8.50 -14.13 1.83
N GLY A 76 -8.72 -12.90 1.39
CA GLY A 76 -9.94 -12.54 0.67
C GLY A 76 -9.92 -13.15 -0.74
N ASN A 77 -11.04 -13.05 -1.46
CA ASN A 77 -11.19 -13.65 -2.81
C ASN A 77 -10.14 -13.15 -3.82
N GLU A 78 -9.47 -12.02 -3.55
CA GLU A 78 -8.52 -11.37 -4.45
C GLU A 78 -7.07 -11.30 -3.91
N TYR A 79 -6.80 -11.91 -2.74
CA TYR A 79 -5.54 -11.68 -2.03
C TYR A 79 -4.41 -12.64 -2.43
N LYS A 80 -3.44 -12.13 -3.21
CA LYS A 80 -2.13 -12.77 -3.44
C LYS A 80 -1.15 -12.22 -2.41
N GLY A 81 -0.48 -13.10 -1.67
CA GLY A 81 0.28 -12.77 -0.45
C GLY A 81 1.08 -11.46 -0.54
N THR A 82 0.86 -10.56 0.40
CA THR A 82 1.43 -9.23 0.38
C THR A 82 2.33 -8.98 1.57
N GLY A 83 3.45 -8.34 1.30
CA GLY A 83 4.31 -7.78 2.32
C GLY A 83 3.81 -6.41 2.78
N SER A 84 4.45 -5.87 3.82
CA SER A 84 4.14 -4.58 4.40
C SER A 84 5.39 -3.83 4.81
N GLU A 85 5.33 -2.50 4.72
CA GLU A 85 6.31 -1.56 5.30
C GLU A 85 5.85 -1.06 6.68
N LEU A 86 4.89 -1.78 7.29
CA LEU A 86 4.31 -1.55 8.60
C LEU A 86 3.44 -0.30 8.70
N PHE A 87 2.85 0.16 7.61
CA PHE A 87 1.74 1.12 7.67
C PHE A 87 0.50 0.45 8.26
N SER A 88 -0.21 1.19 9.11
CA SER A 88 -1.53 0.79 9.59
C SER A 88 -2.37 2.00 9.97
N SER A 89 -3.66 1.97 9.68
CA SER A 89 -4.63 2.98 10.10
C SER A 89 -5.92 2.33 10.59
N LEU A 90 -6.22 2.47 11.89
CA LEU A 90 -7.38 1.88 12.54
C LEU A 90 -8.62 2.76 12.36
N SER A 91 -9.78 2.18 12.03
CA SER A 91 -11.05 2.89 11.97
C SER A 91 -11.50 3.36 13.38
N PRO A 92 -12.27 4.45 13.50
CA PRO A 92 -12.69 4.97 14.81
C PRO A 92 -13.44 3.96 15.68
N ASN A 93 -14.25 3.09 15.07
CA ASN A 93 -14.97 2.01 15.75
C ASN A 93 -14.14 0.73 15.97
N ALA A 94 -12.85 0.73 15.60
CA ALA A 94 -11.94 -0.40 15.69
C ALA A 94 -12.43 -1.71 15.01
N ASN A 95 -13.33 -1.59 14.03
CA ASN A 95 -13.81 -2.74 13.26
C ASN A 95 -12.95 -3.02 12.02
N TYR A 96 -12.24 -2.01 11.52
CA TYR A 96 -11.44 -2.11 10.31
C TYR A 96 -10.04 -1.53 10.52
N VAL A 97 -9.08 -2.06 9.79
CA VAL A 97 -7.73 -1.48 9.69
C VAL A 97 -7.30 -1.48 8.23
N VAL A 98 -6.71 -0.36 7.80
CA VAL A 98 -5.97 -0.30 6.53
C VAL A 98 -4.53 -0.65 6.80
N VAL A 99 -3.93 -1.51 5.99
CA VAL A 99 -2.50 -1.86 6.04
C VAL A 99 -1.89 -1.84 4.64
N ASP A 100 -0.56 -1.77 4.56
CA ASP A 100 0.13 -2.04 3.30
C ASP A 100 -0.18 -3.45 2.81
N ALA A 101 -0.24 -3.58 1.49
CA ALA A 101 -0.38 -4.84 0.80
C ALA A 101 0.52 -4.82 -0.45
N ILE A 102 1.83 -4.83 -0.22
CA ILE A 102 2.85 -4.68 -1.28
C ILE A 102 3.23 -6.04 -1.85
N ILE A 103 3.25 -6.15 -3.18
CA ILE A 103 3.78 -7.31 -3.88
C ILE A 103 5.12 -6.88 -4.49
N LYS A 104 6.22 -7.49 -4.05
CA LYS A 104 7.55 -7.34 -4.66
C LYS A 104 8.00 -8.69 -5.19
N ASP A 105 8.43 -8.72 -6.45
CA ASP A 105 8.97 -9.93 -7.07
C ASP A 105 10.01 -9.59 -8.13
N TYR A 106 10.95 -10.51 -8.36
CA TYR A 106 11.90 -10.39 -9.45
C TYR A 106 11.30 -10.99 -10.72
N VAL A 107 11.23 -10.20 -11.78
CA VAL A 107 10.92 -10.71 -13.11
C VAL A 107 12.24 -10.93 -13.83
N HIS A 108 12.46 -12.18 -14.25
CA HIS A 108 13.65 -12.58 -15.00
C HIS A 108 13.37 -12.38 -16.49
N GLU A 109 14.00 -11.36 -17.07
CA GLU A 109 13.94 -11.10 -18.52
C GLU A 109 14.93 -12.00 -19.28
N SER A 110 15.97 -12.47 -18.60
CA SER A 110 16.94 -13.47 -19.10
C SER A 110 17.56 -14.23 -17.91
N ASP A 111 18.38 -15.26 -18.17
CA ASP A 111 19.12 -15.99 -17.12
C ASP A 111 20.08 -15.11 -16.32
N LYS A 112 20.46 -13.93 -16.86
CA LYS A 112 21.40 -13.00 -16.24
C LYS A 112 20.76 -11.70 -15.77
N ASP A 113 19.53 -11.43 -16.20
CA ASP A 113 18.85 -10.18 -15.94
C ASP A 113 17.59 -10.40 -15.11
N SER A 114 17.49 -9.67 -14.00
CA SER A 114 16.29 -9.65 -13.18
C SER A 114 15.95 -8.21 -12.79
N THR A 115 14.71 -7.81 -13.07
CA THR A 115 14.17 -6.52 -12.65
C THR A 115 13.26 -6.73 -11.45
N LEU A 116 13.47 -5.95 -10.38
CA LEU A 116 12.56 -5.96 -9.23
C LEU A 116 11.30 -5.16 -9.58
N HIS A 117 10.17 -5.84 -9.63
CA HIS A 117 8.87 -5.21 -9.79
C HIS A 117 8.20 -5.04 -8.43
N GLU A 118 7.66 -3.86 -8.21
CA GLU A 118 6.86 -3.55 -7.04
C GLU A 118 5.46 -3.10 -7.46
N ASN A 119 4.45 -3.77 -6.91
CA ASN A 119 3.08 -3.31 -6.96
C ASN A 119 2.66 -2.90 -5.55
N TYR A 120 2.69 -1.60 -5.30
CA TYR A 120 2.20 -1.07 -4.05
C TYR A 120 0.66 -1.05 -4.06
N THR A 121 0.07 -1.76 -3.11
CA THR A 121 -1.36 -1.68 -2.81
C THR A 121 -1.56 -1.55 -1.30
N CYS A 122 -2.77 -1.26 -0.86
CA CYS A 122 -3.19 -1.35 0.53
C CYS A 122 -4.45 -2.21 0.65
N ALA A 123 -4.67 -2.77 1.83
CA ALA A 123 -5.79 -3.64 2.12
C ALA A 123 -6.57 -3.15 3.34
N ILE A 124 -7.90 -3.21 3.23
CA ILE A 124 -8.82 -3.01 4.36
C ILE A 124 -9.15 -4.39 4.92
N ILE A 125 -8.89 -4.57 6.21
CA ILE A 125 -9.13 -5.80 6.95
C ILE A 125 -10.33 -5.59 7.88
N ASP A 126 -11.31 -6.49 7.82
CA ASP A 126 -12.34 -6.64 8.85
C ASP A 126 -11.74 -7.40 10.04
N LEU A 127 -11.57 -6.68 11.15
CA LEU A 127 -10.92 -7.18 12.36
C LEU A 127 -11.76 -8.22 13.11
N LYS A 128 -13.09 -8.21 12.93
CA LYS A 128 -13.99 -9.19 13.57
C LYS A 128 -13.95 -10.51 12.81
N LYS A 129 -13.93 -10.44 11.48
CA LYS A 129 -13.89 -11.62 10.59
C LYS A 129 -12.47 -12.10 10.30
N ALA A 130 -11.46 -11.35 10.71
CA ALA A 130 -10.05 -11.60 10.42
C ALA A 130 -9.79 -11.85 8.92
N LYS A 131 -10.39 -11.02 8.06
CA LYS A 131 -10.30 -11.18 6.61
C LYS A 131 -10.12 -9.86 5.90
N ILE A 132 -9.43 -9.90 4.77
CA ILE A 132 -9.35 -8.75 3.87
C ILE A 132 -10.70 -8.59 3.16
N VAL A 133 -11.25 -7.38 3.21
CA VAL A 133 -12.55 -7.03 2.61
C VAL A 133 -12.42 -6.10 1.41
N LYS A 134 -11.27 -5.43 1.25
CA LYS A 134 -10.97 -4.63 0.06
C LYS A 134 -9.47 -4.53 -0.14
N GLN A 135 -9.03 -4.55 -1.40
CA GLN A 135 -7.67 -4.23 -1.81
C GLN A 135 -7.72 -3.05 -2.79
N MET A 136 -6.75 -2.14 -2.69
CA MET A 136 -6.77 -0.86 -3.39
C MET A 136 -5.36 -0.54 -3.89
N GLN A 137 -5.22 -0.28 -5.19
CA GLN A 137 -3.97 0.23 -5.78
C GLN A 137 -3.86 1.76 -5.67
N GLN A 138 -5.01 2.43 -5.67
CA GLN A 138 -5.17 3.87 -5.49
C GLN A 138 -5.81 4.14 -4.13
N ASP A 139 -5.83 5.40 -3.70
CA ASP A 139 -6.48 5.85 -2.46
C ASP A 139 -5.90 5.28 -1.15
N CYS A 140 -4.66 4.77 -1.17
CA CYS A 140 -3.95 4.31 0.03
C CYS A 140 -3.49 5.44 0.96
N ASP A 141 -3.49 6.67 0.45
CA ASP A 141 -3.26 7.93 1.16
C ASP A 141 -4.53 8.50 1.80
N GLY A 142 -5.64 7.75 1.76
CA GLY A 142 -6.89 8.13 2.38
C GLY A 142 -6.82 8.20 3.91
N SER A 143 -7.97 8.53 4.51
CA SER A 143 -8.13 8.58 5.96
C SER A 143 -9.50 8.09 6.38
N TRP A 144 -9.60 7.61 7.62
CA TRP A 144 -10.88 7.28 8.22
C TRP A 144 -11.62 8.56 8.65
N ASN A 145 -12.87 8.71 8.22
CA ASN A 145 -13.74 9.77 8.76
C ASN A 145 -14.50 9.29 10.01
N LYS A 146 -15.20 10.24 10.68
CA LYS A 146 -16.01 9.96 11.88
C LYS A 146 -17.13 8.92 11.65
N LYS A 147 -17.51 8.65 10.40
CA LYS A 147 -18.52 7.65 10.02
C LYS A 147 -17.91 6.26 9.77
N ASN A 148 -16.63 6.05 10.08
CA ASN A 148 -15.88 4.81 9.82
C ASN A 148 -15.73 4.48 8.32
N GLN A 149 -15.73 5.50 7.48
CA GLN A 149 -15.53 5.35 6.04
C GLN A 149 -14.09 5.67 5.68
N TRP A 150 -13.50 4.90 4.78
CA TRP A 150 -12.21 5.25 4.18
C TRP A 150 -12.46 6.25 3.07
N VAL A 151 -11.94 7.46 3.23
CA VAL A 151 -12.11 8.57 2.29
C VAL A 151 -10.76 8.86 1.67
N SER A 152 -10.68 8.88 0.34
CA SER A 152 -9.45 9.24 -0.35
C SER A 152 -9.05 10.70 -0.08
N SER A 153 -7.82 11.08 -0.40
CA SER A 153 -7.35 12.46 -0.33
C SER A 153 -8.21 13.44 -1.16
N GLY A 154 -8.80 12.96 -2.26
CA GLY A 154 -9.76 13.72 -3.08
C GLY A 154 -11.19 13.80 -2.53
N GLY A 155 -11.46 13.28 -1.32
CA GLY A 155 -12.79 13.35 -0.68
C GLY A 155 -13.78 12.26 -1.10
N LYS A 156 -13.38 11.32 -1.96
CA LYS A 156 -14.24 10.20 -2.40
C LYS A 156 -14.33 9.13 -1.32
N VAL A 157 -15.54 8.64 -1.03
CA VAL A 157 -15.74 7.48 -0.16
C VAL A 157 -15.37 6.20 -0.91
N VAL A 158 -14.32 5.52 -0.46
CA VAL A 158 -13.77 4.29 -1.07
C VAL A 158 -14.29 3.03 -0.37
N PHE A 159 -14.56 3.13 0.93
CA PHE A 159 -15.09 2.04 1.76
C PHE A 159 -16.06 2.57 2.81
N LYS A 160 -17.09 1.77 3.15
CA LYS A 160 -18.16 2.11 4.08
C LYS A 160 -18.33 1.02 5.13
#